data_AF-A0A087DE47-F1
#
_entry.id   AF-A0A087DE47-F1
#
_cell.length_a   1.000
_cell.length_b   1.000
_cell.length_c   1.000
_cell.angle_alpha   90.00
_cell.angle_beta   90.00
_cell.angle_gamma   90.00
#
_symmetry.space_group_name_H-M   'P 1'
#
loop_
_entity.id
_entity.type
_entity.pdbx_description
1 polymer ?
#
loop_
_entity_poly.entity_id
_entity_poly.type
_entity_poly.pdbx_seq_one_letter_code
_entity_poly.pdbx_strand_id
1 'polypeptide(L)'
;MQPGTLTGYTTRMGAPNGDVVDLLVADHLPKFLGNDATIAGTPVLSMPGGAQAVERSMQVRLIDDQSGTEVTIRIPDLLGALILKSAAYSADHAGYGDRHLYDAAMLASLIPDPDAELARLHSSTDRKRIKLLHDKLTEDSPYWDNLDEPHRQDGLDAIETLATW
;
A
#
# COMPACT_ATOMS: atom_id res chain seq x y z
N MET A 1 -27.39 12.68 1.85
CA MET A 1 -26.01 13.15 1.57
C MET A 1 -25.96 13.75 0.18
N GLN A 2 -25.45 14.97 0.02
CA GLN A 2 -25.07 15.42 -1.31
C GLN A 2 -23.84 14.60 -1.78
N PRO A 3 -23.81 14.13 -3.04
CA PRO A 3 -22.66 13.40 -3.55
C PRO A 3 -21.40 14.29 -3.46
N GLY A 4 -20.27 13.69 -3.09
CA GLY A 4 -18.98 14.37 -3.15
C GLY A 4 -18.65 14.80 -4.59
N THR A 5 -17.90 15.88 -4.75
CA THR A 5 -17.50 16.41 -6.07
C THR A 5 -16.03 16.17 -6.32
N LEU A 6 -15.66 15.87 -7.57
CA LEU A 6 -14.25 15.85 -7.97
C LEU A 6 -13.71 17.28 -7.83
N THR A 7 -12.69 17.42 -7.02
CA THR A 7 -11.90 18.65 -6.95
C THR A 7 -11.08 18.77 -8.25
N GLY A 8 -10.69 19.98 -8.64
CA GLY A 8 -9.88 20.21 -9.86
C GLY A 8 -8.51 19.50 -9.90
N TYR A 9 -8.17 18.72 -8.87
CA TYR A 9 -7.09 17.74 -8.87
C TYR A 9 -7.64 16.38 -9.28
N THR A 10 -7.31 16.02 -10.51
CA THR A 10 -7.45 14.79 -11.31
C THR A 10 -8.29 13.60 -10.78
N THR A 11 -8.31 13.27 -9.49
CA THR A 11 -9.13 12.19 -8.93
C THR A 11 -9.58 12.35 -7.47
N ARG A 12 -9.45 13.53 -6.87
CA ARG A 12 -9.80 13.76 -5.46
C ARG A 12 -11.27 14.10 -5.30
N MET A 13 -12.01 13.35 -4.50
CA MET A 13 -13.38 13.64 -4.07
C MET A 13 -13.39 14.39 -2.74
N GLY A 14 -14.09 15.53 -2.69
CA GLY A 14 -14.37 16.24 -1.45
C GLY A 14 -15.83 16.09 -1.04
N ALA A 15 -16.08 15.84 0.24
CA ALA A 15 -17.41 15.86 0.84
C ALA A 15 -17.70 17.25 1.47
N PRO A 16 -18.98 17.66 1.58
CA PRO A 16 -19.34 18.99 2.11
C PRO A 16 -18.89 19.26 3.56
N ASN A 17 -18.64 18.20 4.34
CA ASN A 17 -18.13 18.27 5.70
C ASN A 17 -16.60 18.46 5.76
N GLY A 18 -15.91 18.51 4.61
CA GLY A 18 -14.47 18.67 4.52
C GLY A 18 -13.68 17.36 4.36
N ASP A 19 -14.35 16.21 4.37
CA ASP A 19 -13.66 14.93 4.16
C ASP A 19 -13.16 14.83 2.71
N VAL A 20 -12.02 14.16 2.55
CA VAL A 20 -11.34 14.02 1.26
C VAL A 20 -10.99 12.57 1.01
N VAL A 21 -11.29 12.08 -0.19
CA VAL A 21 -10.92 10.75 -0.66
C VAL A 21 -10.25 10.87 -2.02
N ASP A 22 -9.06 10.31 -2.17
CA ASP A 22 -8.40 10.22 -3.48
C ASP A 22 -8.79 8.91 -4.18
N LEU A 23 -9.36 9.02 -5.38
CA LEU A 23 -9.65 7.87 -6.23
C LEU A 23 -8.42 7.56 -7.07
N LEU A 24 -7.98 6.32 -7.12
CA LEU A 24 -6.87 5.91 -7.98
C LEU A 24 -7.26 4.63 -8.71
N VAL A 25 -6.57 4.36 -9.81
CA VAL A 25 -6.76 3.13 -10.56
C VAL A 25 -5.50 2.29 -10.50
N ALA A 26 -5.65 0.97 -10.42
CA ALA A 26 -4.52 0.06 -10.43
C ALA A 26 -3.66 0.25 -11.69
N ASP A 27 -2.35 0.09 -11.55
CA ASP A 27 -1.44 -0.01 -12.68
C ASP A 27 -1.82 -1.17 -13.60
N HIS A 28 -1.38 -1.09 -14.86
CA HIS A 28 -1.65 -2.11 -15.90
C HIS A 28 -3.14 -2.32 -16.24
N LEU A 29 -3.90 -1.21 -16.36
CA LEU A 29 -5.24 -1.24 -16.94
C LEU A 29 -5.27 -2.00 -18.29
N PRO A 30 -6.38 -2.69 -18.60
CA PRO A 30 -6.57 -3.30 -19.92
C PRO A 30 -6.30 -2.29 -21.03
N LYS A 31 -5.58 -2.71 -22.08
CA LYS A 31 -5.11 -1.82 -23.16
C LYS A 31 -6.24 -1.01 -23.83
N PHE A 32 -7.47 -1.51 -23.81
CA PHE A 32 -8.64 -0.83 -24.38
C PHE A 32 -9.18 0.32 -23.50
N LEU A 33 -8.85 0.33 -22.20
CA LEU A 33 -9.10 1.48 -21.31
C LEU A 33 -7.92 2.45 -21.32
N GLY A 34 -6.69 1.92 -21.49
CA GLY A 34 -5.50 2.70 -21.80
C GLY A 34 -5.24 3.90 -20.87
N ASN A 35 -4.70 4.98 -21.44
CA ASN A 35 -4.47 6.26 -20.77
C ASN A 35 -5.71 7.17 -20.78
N ASP A 36 -6.81 6.73 -21.40
CA ASP A 36 -8.03 7.52 -21.63
C ASP A 36 -9.13 7.20 -20.61
N ALA A 37 -8.84 6.36 -19.61
CA ALA A 37 -9.76 6.10 -18.53
C ALA A 37 -10.05 7.41 -17.79
N THR A 38 -11.34 7.77 -17.73
CA THR A 38 -11.81 8.98 -17.05
C THR A 38 -12.90 8.64 -16.04
N ILE A 39 -12.97 9.41 -14.96
CA ILE A 39 -14.10 9.45 -14.04
C ILE A 39 -14.70 10.85 -14.15
N ALA A 40 -15.97 10.93 -14.54
CA ALA A 40 -16.69 12.18 -14.79
C ALA A 40 -15.90 13.19 -15.66
N GLY A 41 -15.29 12.70 -16.74
CA GLY A 41 -14.53 13.51 -17.69
C GLY A 41 -13.11 13.90 -17.26
N THR A 42 -12.67 13.47 -16.07
CA THR A 42 -11.32 13.74 -15.57
C THR A 42 -10.45 12.49 -15.70
N PRO A 43 -9.22 12.57 -16.25
CA PRO A 43 -8.32 11.42 -16.37
C PRO A 43 -8.10 10.74 -15.02
N VAL A 44 -8.04 9.41 -14.99
CA VAL A 44 -7.69 8.69 -13.76
C VAL A 44 -6.19 8.67 -13.55
N LEU A 45 -5.77 8.77 -12.30
CA LEU A 45 -4.38 8.58 -11.91
C LEU A 45 -4.13 7.12 -11.57
N SER A 46 -3.12 6.54 -12.22
CA SER A 46 -2.65 5.20 -11.91
C SER A 46 -1.86 5.19 -10.61
N MET A 47 -2.04 4.15 -9.81
CA MET A 47 -1.28 3.89 -8.59
C MET A 47 -0.22 2.82 -8.87
N PRO A 48 1.08 3.16 -8.82
CA PRO A 48 2.15 2.18 -8.90
C PRO A 48 1.99 1.09 -7.83
N GLY A 49 1.96 -0.18 -8.24
CA GLY A 49 1.73 -1.32 -7.35
C GLY A 49 0.28 -1.58 -6.97
N GLY A 50 -0.68 -0.82 -7.50
CA GLY A 50 -2.09 -1.00 -7.22
C GLY A 50 -2.63 -2.36 -7.62
N ALA A 51 -2.19 -2.94 -8.74
CA ALA A 51 -2.64 -4.27 -9.17
C ALA A 51 -2.22 -5.38 -8.20
N GLN A 52 -0.95 -5.37 -7.76
CA GLN A 52 -0.44 -6.33 -6.77
C GLN A 52 -1.12 -6.17 -5.41
N ALA A 53 -1.44 -4.92 -5.02
CA ALA A 53 -2.18 -4.65 -3.79
C ALA A 53 -3.64 -5.13 -3.86
N VAL A 54 -4.27 -5.07 -5.03
CA VAL A 54 -5.62 -5.64 -5.25
C VAL A 54 -5.57 -7.17 -5.22
N GLU A 55 -4.57 -7.80 -5.84
CA GLU A 55 -4.39 -9.25 -5.80
C GLU A 55 -4.20 -9.78 -4.37
N ARG A 56 -3.48 -9.03 -3.53
CA ARG A 56 -3.16 -9.36 -2.13
C ARG A 56 -3.94 -8.50 -1.16
N SER A 57 -5.20 -8.86 -0.99
CA SER A 57 -6.17 -8.06 -0.25
C SER A 57 -7.02 -8.92 0.68
N MET A 58 -7.50 -8.29 1.75
CA MET A 58 -8.48 -8.84 2.66
C MET A 58 -9.74 -7.98 2.70
N GLN A 59 -10.86 -8.59 3.12
CA GLN A 59 -12.09 -7.87 3.43
C GLN A 59 -12.10 -7.56 4.92
N VAL A 60 -12.30 -6.29 5.25
CA VAL A 60 -12.44 -5.81 6.61
C VAL A 60 -13.85 -5.26 6.78
N ARG A 61 -14.52 -5.74 7.82
CA ARG A 61 -15.81 -5.21 8.23
C ARG A 61 -15.58 -4.11 9.26
N LEU A 62 -16.06 -2.91 8.94
CA LEU A 62 -16.10 -1.76 9.83
C LEU A 62 -17.51 -1.65 10.40
N ILE A 63 -17.60 -1.49 11.71
CA ILE A 63 -18.86 -1.30 12.44
C ILE A 63 -18.74 0.04 13.15
N ASP A 64 -19.66 0.95 12.83
CA ASP A 64 -19.83 2.18 13.59
C ASP A 64 -20.83 1.93 14.72
N ASP A 65 -20.33 1.78 15.94
CA ASP A 65 -21.13 1.49 17.13
C ASP A 65 -22.15 2.60 17.46
N GLN A 66 -21.94 3.83 16.97
CA GLN A 66 -22.86 4.95 17.24
C GLN A 66 -24.06 4.96 16.30
N SER A 67 -23.84 4.69 15.01
CA SER A 67 -24.91 4.68 14.01
C SER A 67 -25.47 3.28 13.72
N GLY A 68 -24.78 2.23 14.14
CA GLY A 68 -25.06 0.84 13.78
C GLY A 68 -24.75 0.53 12.31
N THR A 69 -24.05 1.41 11.60
CA THR A 69 -23.70 1.23 10.19
C THR A 69 -22.60 0.18 10.08
N GLU A 70 -22.82 -0.81 9.22
CA GLU A 70 -21.83 -1.82 8.86
C GLU A 70 -21.39 -1.61 7.41
N VAL A 71 -20.08 -1.54 7.17
CA VAL A 71 -19.51 -1.49 5.83
C VAL A 71 -18.36 -2.46 5.71
N THR A 72 -18.35 -3.22 4.61
CA THR A 72 -17.21 -4.06 4.25
C THR A 72 -16.36 -3.34 3.22
N ILE A 73 -15.10 -3.11 3.55
CA ILE A 73 -14.11 -2.54 2.64
C ILE A 73 -13.05 -3.59 2.31
N ARG A 74 -12.49 -3.51 1.10
CA ARG A 74 -11.36 -4.31 0.67
C ARG A 74 -10.09 -3.49 0.84
N ILE A 75 -9.13 -3.99 1.60
CA ILE A 75 -7.83 -3.36 1.80
C ILE A 75 -6.71 -4.35 1.49
N PRO A 76 -5.49 -3.90 1.18
CA PRO A 76 -4.35 -4.79 1.07
C PRO A 76 -4.15 -5.57 2.38
N ASP A 77 -3.78 -6.84 2.29
CA ASP A 77 -3.24 -7.57 3.45
C ASP A 77 -1.82 -7.06 3.77
N LEU A 78 -1.18 -7.59 4.82
CA LEU A 78 0.15 -7.12 5.25
C LEU A 78 1.20 -7.22 4.13
N LEU A 79 1.27 -8.35 3.43
CA LEU A 79 2.21 -8.53 2.32
C LEU A 79 1.89 -7.58 1.15
N GLY A 80 0.62 -7.45 0.79
CA GLY A 80 0.15 -6.52 -0.23
C GLY A 80 0.49 -5.07 0.12
N ALA A 81 0.29 -4.66 1.37
CA ALA A 81 0.61 -3.33 1.87
C ALA A 81 2.13 -3.08 1.86
N LEU A 82 2.95 -4.04 2.28
CA LEU A 82 4.40 -3.94 2.26
C LEU A 82 4.93 -3.75 0.82
N ILE A 83 4.46 -4.57 -0.11
CA ILE A 83 4.78 -4.47 -1.54
C ILE A 83 4.34 -3.12 -2.11
N LEU A 84 3.19 -2.60 -1.66
CA LEU A 84 2.68 -1.29 -2.07
C LEU A 84 3.55 -0.14 -1.55
N LYS A 85 4.04 -0.21 -0.30
CA LYS A 85 4.96 0.80 0.25
C LYS A 85 6.31 0.81 -0.47
N SER A 86 6.83 -0.35 -0.85
CA SER A 86 8.04 -0.45 -1.70
C SER A 86 7.85 0.22 -3.07
N ALA A 87 6.69 0.02 -3.69
CA ALA A 87 6.33 0.67 -4.96
C ALA A 87 6.21 2.18 -4.80
N ALA A 88 5.56 2.65 -3.73
CA ALA A 88 5.41 4.06 -3.43
C ALA A 88 6.77 4.74 -3.20
N TYR A 89 7.66 4.13 -2.43
CA TYR A 89 9.04 4.62 -2.24
C TYR A 89 9.78 4.75 -3.58
N SER A 90 9.67 3.74 -4.45
CA SER A 90 10.30 3.76 -5.78
C SER A 90 9.75 4.86 -6.70
N ALA A 91 8.49 5.27 -6.50
CA ALA A 91 7.82 6.26 -7.32
C ALA A 91 7.91 7.69 -6.75
N ASP A 92 8.25 7.85 -5.47
CA ASP A 92 8.41 9.16 -4.83
C ASP A 92 9.76 9.78 -5.17
N HIS A 93 9.74 10.65 -6.19
CA HIS A 93 10.91 11.43 -6.62
C HIS A 93 10.94 12.83 -5.98
N ALA A 94 10.00 13.15 -5.10
CA ALA A 94 9.83 14.49 -4.53
C ALA A 94 10.64 14.71 -3.23
N GLY A 95 11.42 13.71 -2.81
CA GLY A 95 12.28 13.80 -1.63
C GLY A 95 11.57 13.54 -0.29
N TYR A 96 10.33 13.04 -0.31
CA TYR A 96 9.56 12.68 0.88
C TYR A 96 9.32 11.17 1.00
N GLY A 97 10.12 10.37 0.28
CA GLY A 97 9.94 8.92 0.18
C GLY A 97 10.14 8.17 1.49
N ASP A 98 10.98 8.69 2.39
CA ASP A 98 11.40 7.98 3.62
C ASP A 98 10.23 7.59 4.53
N ARG A 99 9.12 8.36 4.53
CA ARG A 99 7.90 7.98 5.25
C ARG A 99 7.37 6.60 4.83
N HIS A 100 7.56 6.22 3.57
CA HIS A 100 7.15 4.92 3.05
C HIS A 100 8.01 3.79 3.60
N LEU A 101 9.27 4.07 3.97
CA LEU A 101 10.16 3.10 4.60
C LEU A 101 9.82 2.92 6.09
N TYR A 102 9.46 4.01 6.80
CA TYR A 102 8.89 3.90 8.15
C TYR A 102 7.62 3.03 8.19
N ASP A 103 6.70 3.26 7.24
CA ASP A 103 5.50 2.44 7.12
C ASP A 103 5.84 0.98 6.75
N ALA A 104 6.83 0.77 5.88
CA ALA A 104 7.25 -0.58 5.48
C ALA A 104 7.88 -1.36 6.64
N ALA A 105 8.70 -0.71 7.47
CA ALA A 105 9.27 -1.29 8.67
C ALA A 105 8.17 -1.75 9.65
N MET A 106 7.20 -0.87 9.92
CA MET A 106 6.04 -1.20 10.75
C MET A 106 5.23 -2.37 10.17
N LEU A 107 4.96 -2.38 8.86
CA LEU A 107 4.21 -3.47 8.23
C LEU A 107 4.96 -4.81 8.29
N ALA A 108 6.28 -4.79 8.06
CA ALA A 108 7.12 -5.98 8.18
C ALA A 108 7.10 -6.55 9.60
N SER A 109 7.18 -5.70 10.63
CA SER A 109 7.10 -6.12 12.03
C SER A 109 5.78 -6.76 12.45
N LEU A 110 4.74 -6.62 11.63
CA LEU A 110 3.43 -7.19 11.91
C LEU A 110 3.19 -8.52 11.16
N ILE A 111 4.13 -8.95 10.31
CA ILE A 111 4.03 -10.23 9.59
C ILE A 111 4.28 -11.38 10.57
N PRO A 112 3.27 -12.20 10.88
CA PRO A 112 3.40 -13.22 11.92
C PRO A 112 4.13 -14.49 11.43
N ASP A 113 4.11 -14.75 10.13
CA ASP A 113 4.71 -15.94 9.51
C ASP A 113 5.37 -15.56 8.17
N PRO A 114 6.63 -15.11 8.20
CA PRO A 114 7.35 -14.70 7.00
C PRO A 114 7.56 -15.84 5.98
N ASP A 115 7.67 -17.09 6.43
CA ASP A 115 7.82 -18.26 5.56
C ASP A 115 6.55 -18.53 4.75
N ALA A 116 5.38 -18.39 5.38
CA ALA A 116 4.10 -18.50 4.67
C ALA A 116 3.93 -17.38 3.63
N GLU A 117 4.38 -16.16 3.95
CA GLU A 117 4.34 -15.02 3.02
C GLU A 117 5.34 -15.15 1.87
N LEU A 118 6.52 -15.73 2.13
CA LEU A 118 7.54 -16.05 1.12
C LEU A 118 6.94 -16.95 0.02
N ALA A 119 6.14 -17.95 0.40
CA ALA A 119 5.47 -18.85 -0.54
C ALA A 119 4.40 -18.16 -1.43
N ARG A 120 3.96 -16.95 -1.05
CA ARG A 120 2.98 -16.13 -1.80
C ARG A 120 3.64 -15.14 -2.77
N LEU A 121 4.97 -15.07 -2.80
CA LEU A 121 5.72 -14.32 -3.81
C LEU A 121 5.82 -15.16 -5.09
N HIS A 122 5.52 -14.56 -6.24
CA HIS A 122 5.37 -15.30 -7.50
C HIS A 122 5.84 -14.53 -8.74
N SER A 123 6.36 -13.31 -8.60
CA SER A 123 6.75 -12.47 -9.73
C SER A 123 8.13 -11.84 -9.58
N SER A 124 8.79 -11.56 -10.72
CA SER A 124 10.04 -10.80 -10.73
C SER A 124 9.89 -9.38 -10.16
N THR A 125 8.69 -8.80 -10.25
CA THR A 125 8.34 -7.52 -9.63
C THR A 125 8.34 -7.63 -8.11
N ASP A 126 7.79 -8.71 -7.54
CA ASP A 126 7.84 -8.96 -6.09
C ASP A 126 9.30 -9.00 -5.63
N ARG A 127 10.15 -9.79 -6.30
CA ARG A 127 11.58 -9.86 -5.99
C ARG A 127 12.27 -8.51 -5.98
N LYS A 128 12.01 -7.69 -6.99
CA LYS A 128 12.60 -6.35 -7.09
C LYS A 128 12.18 -5.48 -5.91
N ARG A 129 10.91 -5.56 -5.49
CA ARG A 129 10.35 -4.75 -4.40
C ARG A 129 10.84 -5.21 -3.04
N ILE A 130 10.93 -6.52 -2.80
CA ILE A 130 11.48 -7.07 -1.57
C ILE A 130 12.98 -6.77 -1.48
N LYS A 131 13.74 -6.97 -2.56
CA LYS A 131 15.16 -6.60 -2.59
C LYS A 131 15.38 -5.12 -2.27
N LEU A 132 14.57 -4.23 -2.83
CA LEU A 132 14.64 -2.81 -2.50
C LEU A 132 14.43 -2.55 -1.01
N LEU A 133 13.45 -3.21 -0.38
CA LEU A 133 13.22 -3.06 1.05
C LEU A 133 14.39 -3.63 1.86
N HIS A 134 14.89 -4.81 1.52
CA HIS A 134 16.07 -5.40 2.16
C HIS A 134 17.30 -4.48 2.08
N ASP A 135 17.55 -3.86 0.93
CA ASP A 135 18.66 -2.92 0.75
C ASP A 135 18.50 -1.60 1.53
N LYS A 136 17.27 -1.27 1.97
CA LYS A 136 16.94 0.01 2.64
C LYS A 136 16.65 -0.11 4.13
N LEU A 137 16.03 -1.22 4.53
CA LEU A 137 15.64 -1.52 5.89
C LEU A 137 16.72 -2.36 6.57
N THR A 138 17.97 -1.88 6.53
CA THR A 138 19.09 -2.52 7.22
C THR A 138 18.90 -2.42 8.74
N GLU A 139 19.61 -3.25 9.50
CA GLU A 139 19.57 -3.23 10.98
C GLU A 139 19.81 -1.84 11.57
N ASP A 140 20.77 -1.11 11.02
CA ASP A 140 21.14 0.26 11.45
C ASP A 140 20.23 1.37 10.89
N SER A 141 19.22 1.02 10.09
CA SER A 141 18.37 2.04 9.47
C SER A 141 17.45 2.70 10.51
N PRO A 142 17.19 4.02 10.41
CA PRO A 142 16.39 4.74 11.40
C PRO A 142 14.90 4.41 11.32
N TYR A 143 14.48 3.59 10.35
CA TYR A 143 13.08 3.26 10.11
C TYR A 143 12.49 2.36 11.20
N TRP A 144 13.35 1.74 12.00
CA TRP A 144 13.00 0.88 13.13
C TRP A 144 12.83 1.63 14.45
N ASP A 145 13.28 2.89 14.54
CA ASP A 145 13.42 3.64 15.80
C ASP A 145 12.11 3.82 16.60
N ASN A 146 10.96 3.69 15.94
CA ASN A 146 9.64 3.83 16.55
C ASN A 146 9.04 2.50 17.06
N LEU A 147 9.73 1.37 16.82
CA LEU A 147 9.29 0.05 17.25
C LEU A 147 9.98 -0.33 18.55
N ASP A 148 9.32 -1.13 19.37
CA ASP A 148 10.00 -1.81 20.48
C ASP A 148 10.89 -2.95 19.94
N GLU A 149 11.78 -3.45 20.80
CA GLU A 149 12.78 -4.44 20.37
C GLU A 149 12.15 -5.72 19.77
N PRO A 150 11.07 -6.30 20.34
CA PRO A 150 10.41 -7.44 19.71
C PRO A 150 9.92 -7.17 18.28
N HIS A 151 9.17 -6.09 18.07
CA HIS A 151 8.65 -5.76 16.74
C HIS A 151 9.78 -5.41 15.76
N ARG A 152 10.84 -4.74 16.25
CA ARG A 152 12.04 -4.49 15.44
C ARG A 152 12.67 -5.80 14.96
N GLN A 153 12.85 -6.78 15.85
CA GLN A 153 13.41 -8.08 15.49
C GLN A 153 12.50 -8.83 14.51
N ASP A 154 11.19 -8.91 14.78
CA ASP A 154 10.22 -9.55 13.90
C ASP A 154 10.25 -8.94 12.48
N GLY A 155 10.39 -7.62 12.40
CA GLY A 155 10.47 -6.91 11.13
C GLY A 155 11.76 -7.19 10.35
N LEU A 156 12.91 -7.26 11.03
CA LEU A 156 14.18 -7.62 10.43
C LEU A 156 14.15 -9.06 9.91
N ASP A 157 13.70 -10.00 10.74
CA ASP A 157 13.58 -11.43 10.39
C ASP A 157 12.63 -11.62 9.20
N ALA A 158 11.52 -10.88 9.16
CA ALA A 158 10.58 -10.92 8.05
C ALA A 158 11.22 -10.45 6.73
N ILE A 159 11.95 -9.33 6.75
CA ILE A 159 12.61 -8.79 5.55
C ILE A 159 13.74 -9.73 5.08
N GLU A 160 14.54 -10.27 5.99
CA GLU A 160 15.58 -11.25 5.68
C GLU A 160 14.98 -12.51 5.04
N THR A 161 13.91 -13.06 5.62
CA THR A 161 13.23 -14.26 5.12
C THR A 161 12.66 -14.03 3.72
N LEU A 162 11.92 -12.94 3.52
CA LEU A 162 11.32 -12.60 2.23
C LEU A 162 12.39 -12.37 1.14
N ALA A 163 13.56 -11.83 1.50
CA ALA A 163 14.65 -11.56 0.56
C ALA A 163 15.33 -12.83 0.00
N THR A 164 15.01 -14.01 0.54
CA THR A 164 15.54 -15.29 0.03
C THR A 164 14.88 -15.79 -1.27
N TRP A 165 13.80 -15.14 -1.73
CA TRP A 165 13.08 -15.47 -2.98
C TRP A 165 13.86 -15.14 -4.27
#